data_AF-A0A2V5JTZ7-F1
#
_entry.id   AF-A0A2V5JTZ7-F1
#
_cell.length_a   1.000
_cell.length_b   1.000
_cell.length_c   1.000
_cell.angle_alpha   90.00
_cell.angle_beta   90.00
_cell.angle_gamma   90.00
#
_symmetry.space_group_name_H-M   'P 1'
#
loop_
_entity.id
_entity.type
_entity.pdbx_description
1 polymer ?
#
loop_
_entity_poly.entity_id
_entity_poly.type
_entity_poly.pdbx_seq_one_letter_code
_entity_poly.pdbx_strand_id
1 'polypeptide(L)'
;MRDLELKKLQRALSDKPGYESKYFSGEKKRGKQTGKPKISDKQRRIDHLSSKQRHELIRLHADLDRVMVANSKVSRSAANKQTKRDSKKGNNGNLGVDGIWSSVTFERYKKSCRTFLKFCFENFDSIRSLRDIRPKMVGAYVNDLKARNCSAKTISAYVSAIEKMAESSVKAGIKSHAGLVNSKHREMVPTARKAERRRGREGGTGYSLREAQVIIKQAGKHYSI
;
A
#
# COMPACT_ATOMS: atom_id res chain seq x y z
N MET A 1 -22.64 34.49 48.80
CA MET A 1 -23.02 33.09 49.04
C MET A 1 -23.91 32.50 47.93
N ARG A 2 -24.96 33.18 47.48
CA ARG A 2 -25.90 32.67 46.44
C ARG A 2 -25.31 32.44 45.04
N ASP A 3 -24.38 33.28 44.58
CA ASP A 3 -23.80 33.15 43.23
C ASP A 3 -22.89 31.94 43.04
N LEU A 4 -22.27 31.47 44.13
CA LEU A 4 -21.42 30.28 44.10
C LEU A 4 -22.25 28.99 43.97
N GLU A 5 -23.45 28.95 44.55
CA GLU A 5 -24.36 27.81 44.43
C GLU A 5 -25.05 27.79 43.06
N LEU A 6 -25.44 28.96 42.53
CA LEU A 6 -25.98 29.08 41.17
C LEU A 6 -24.98 28.63 40.10
N LYS A 7 -23.69 29.00 40.26
CA LYS A 7 -22.61 28.50 39.39
C LYS A 7 -22.39 26.99 39.52
N LYS A 8 -22.56 26.41 40.72
CA LYS A 8 -22.46 24.96 40.91
C LYS A 8 -23.61 24.21 40.23
N LEU A 9 -24.84 24.74 40.32
CA LEU A 9 -26.02 24.15 39.67
C LEU A 9 -25.96 24.26 38.13
N GLN A 10 -25.60 25.43 37.58
CA GLN A 10 -25.40 25.58 36.13
C GLN A 10 -24.28 24.65 35.60
N ARG A 11 -23.26 24.37 36.42
CA ARG A 11 -22.16 23.46 36.07
C ARG A 11 -22.59 21.98 36.06
N ALA A 12 -23.48 21.59 36.95
CA ALA A 12 -24.00 20.22 37.02
C ALA A 12 -24.98 19.91 35.86
N LEU A 13 -25.61 20.94 35.30
CA LEU A 13 -26.64 20.82 34.27
C LEU A 13 -26.15 21.12 32.84
N SER A 14 -24.84 21.39 32.63
CA SER A 14 -24.33 21.74 31.30
C SER A 14 -23.81 20.53 30.52
N ASP A 15 -24.29 20.34 29.29
CA ASP A 15 -23.91 19.23 28.37
C ASP A 15 -22.56 19.42 27.65
N LYS A 16 -21.66 20.29 28.15
CA LYS A 16 -20.37 20.55 27.49
C LYS A 16 -19.28 19.59 28.01
N PRO A 17 -18.76 18.65 27.18
CA PRO A 17 -17.85 17.56 27.62
C PRO A 17 -16.39 18.00 27.84
N GLY A 18 -16.10 19.30 27.93
CA GLY A 18 -14.75 19.85 27.83
C GLY A 18 -14.20 20.56 29.08
N TYR A 19 -14.87 20.49 30.23
CA TYR A 19 -14.40 21.17 31.44
C TYR A 19 -13.64 20.24 32.38
N GLU A 20 -12.45 20.65 32.80
CA GLU A 20 -11.59 19.92 33.75
C GLU A 20 -12.32 19.66 35.08
N SER A 21 -12.79 18.43 35.27
CA SER A 21 -13.48 18.00 36.49
C SER A 21 -12.47 17.43 37.49
N LYS A 22 -11.93 18.27 38.38
CA LYS A 22 -11.28 17.79 39.63
C LYS A 22 -12.27 17.17 40.62
N TYR A 23 -13.58 17.34 40.41
CA TYR A 23 -14.64 16.78 41.26
C TYR A 23 -15.73 16.14 40.39
N PHE A 24 -15.80 14.81 40.49
CA PHE A 24 -16.88 13.88 40.14
C PHE A 24 -17.88 14.31 39.05
N SER A 25 -17.50 14.17 37.78
CA SER A 25 -18.45 14.02 36.67
C SER A 25 -18.99 12.59 36.69
N GLY A 26 -20.31 12.39 36.83
CA GLY A 26 -20.98 11.08 36.84
C GLY A 26 -20.84 10.25 35.55
N GLU A 27 -19.95 10.64 34.64
CA GLU A 27 -19.49 9.77 33.56
C GLU A 27 -18.66 8.64 34.17
N LYS A 28 -19.13 7.39 34.04
CA LYS A 28 -18.29 6.21 34.24
C LYS A 28 -17.00 6.45 33.48
N LYS A 29 -15.88 6.67 34.20
CA LYS A 29 -14.53 6.61 33.63
C LYS A 29 -14.53 5.39 32.73
N ARG A 30 -14.54 5.57 31.40
CA ARG A 30 -14.42 4.46 30.46
C ARG A 30 -13.21 3.69 30.96
N GLY A 31 -13.47 2.50 31.51
CA GLY A 31 -12.48 1.80 32.32
C GLY A 31 -11.17 1.81 31.56
N LYS A 32 -10.07 2.20 32.22
CA LYS A 32 -8.73 2.09 31.63
C LYS A 32 -8.70 0.72 30.97
N GLN A 33 -8.67 0.67 29.63
CA GLN A 33 -8.53 -0.59 28.93
C GLN A 33 -7.17 -1.14 29.40
N THR A 34 -7.21 -2.05 30.37
CA THR A 34 -6.04 -2.72 30.95
C THR A 34 -5.44 -3.74 29.98
N GLY A 35 -6.03 -3.88 28.79
CA GLY A 35 -5.44 -4.61 27.68
C GLY A 35 -4.30 -3.81 27.07
N LYS A 36 -3.15 -4.45 26.90
CA LYS A 36 -2.07 -3.93 26.03
C LYS A 36 -2.71 -3.50 24.70
N PRO A 37 -2.46 -2.28 24.20
CA PRO A 37 -3.08 -1.82 22.96
C PRO A 37 -2.76 -2.83 21.86
N LYS A 38 -3.80 -3.31 21.14
CA LYS A 38 -3.61 -4.25 20.04
C LYS A 38 -2.75 -3.58 18.97
N ILE A 39 -1.47 -3.92 18.95
CA ILE A 39 -0.51 -3.41 17.96
C ILE A 39 -0.98 -3.88 16.58
N SER A 40 -1.27 -2.94 15.69
CA SER A 40 -1.71 -3.23 14.32
C SER A 40 -0.63 -3.96 13.52
N ASP A 41 -1.02 -4.80 12.56
CA ASP A 41 -0.06 -5.50 11.69
C ASP A 41 0.91 -4.55 10.97
N LYS A 42 0.47 -3.32 10.68
CA LYS A 42 1.31 -2.28 10.09
C LYS A 42 2.41 -1.83 11.05
N GLN A 43 2.10 -1.68 12.33
CA GLN A 43 3.09 -1.35 13.36
C GLN A 43 4.05 -2.51 13.60
N ARG A 44 3.55 -3.76 13.66
CA ARG A 44 4.39 -4.95 13.86
C ARG A 44 5.49 -5.07 12.80
N ARG A 45 5.21 -4.68 11.56
CA ARG A 45 6.16 -4.74 10.45
C ARG A 45 7.34 -3.78 10.56
N ILE A 46 7.28 -2.77 11.42
CA ILE A 46 8.32 -1.74 11.59
C ILE A 46 8.77 -1.63 13.04
N ASP A 47 8.43 -2.61 13.88
CA ASP A 47 8.65 -2.51 15.33
C ASP A 47 10.11 -2.68 15.73
N HIS A 48 10.89 -3.37 14.89
CA HIS A 48 12.35 -3.47 15.01
C HIS A 48 13.08 -2.14 14.73
N LEU A 49 12.40 -1.12 14.21
CA LEU A 49 12.96 0.20 13.97
C LEU A 49 12.81 1.11 15.19
N SER A 50 13.80 1.98 15.41
CA SER A 50 13.70 3.04 16.43
C SER A 50 12.52 3.97 16.15
N SER A 51 12.02 4.65 17.19
CA SER A 51 10.91 5.61 17.02
C SER A 51 11.22 6.68 15.96
N LYS A 52 12.46 7.19 15.94
CA LYS A 52 12.92 8.17 14.95
C LYS A 52 12.88 7.61 13.52
N GLN A 53 13.46 6.42 13.31
CA GLN A 53 13.45 5.73 12.02
C GLN A 53 12.03 5.43 11.53
N ARG A 54 11.12 5.03 12.42
CA ARG A 54 9.70 4.83 12.08
C ARG A 54 9.06 6.10 11.55
N HIS A 55 9.28 7.23 12.21
CA HIS A 55 8.75 8.52 11.76
C HIS A 55 9.32 8.93 10.39
N GLU A 56 10.61 8.72 10.17
CA GLU A 56 11.27 9.01 8.88
C GLU A 56 10.69 8.12 7.76
N LEU A 57 10.55 6.82 7.99
CA LEU A 57 9.94 5.90 7.03
C LEU A 57 8.47 6.26 6.73
N ILE A 58 7.69 6.66 7.74
CA ILE A 58 6.31 7.11 7.56
C ILE A 58 6.26 8.40 6.73
N ARG A 59 7.18 9.34 6.95
CA ARG A 59 7.28 10.56 6.11
C ARG A 59 7.60 10.21 4.66
N LEU A 60 8.56 9.31 4.43
CA LEU A 60 8.89 8.81 3.10
C LEU A 60 7.70 8.15 2.41
N HIS A 61 6.91 7.36 3.15
CA HIS A 61 5.67 6.79 2.64
C HIS A 61 4.60 7.84 2.34
N ALA A 62 4.51 8.91 3.13
CA ALA A 62 3.58 10.01 2.86
C ALA A 62 3.97 10.78 1.59
N ASP A 63 5.26 10.98 1.36
CA ASP A 63 5.75 11.60 0.12
C ASP A 63 5.46 10.73 -1.11
N LEU A 64 5.67 9.41 -1.00
CA LEU A 64 5.26 8.47 -2.04
C LEU A 64 3.76 8.58 -2.33
N ASP A 65 2.94 8.62 -1.29
CA ASP A 65 1.49 8.72 -1.43
C ASP A 65 1.09 10.00 -2.17
N ARG A 66 1.70 11.15 -1.84
CA ARG A 66 1.45 12.43 -2.53
C ARG A 66 1.74 12.32 -4.02
N VAL A 67 2.90 11.77 -4.38
CA VAL A 67 3.33 11.59 -5.77
C VAL A 67 2.41 10.64 -6.53
N MET A 68 2.03 9.51 -5.91
CA MET A 68 1.16 8.51 -6.53
C MET A 68 -0.27 9.03 -6.69
N VAL A 69 -0.80 9.75 -5.70
CA VAL A 69 -2.16 10.34 -5.76
C VAL A 69 -2.22 11.41 -6.86
N ALA A 70 -1.22 12.28 -6.98
CA ALA A 70 -1.16 13.31 -8.01
C ALA A 70 -1.25 12.74 -9.44
N ASN A 71 -0.67 11.55 -9.65
CA ASN A 71 -0.69 10.87 -10.95
C ASN A 71 -1.82 9.84 -11.10
N SER A 72 -2.62 9.63 -10.06
CA SER A 72 -3.73 8.70 -10.10
C SER A 72 -4.93 9.27 -10.86
N LYS A 73 -5.50 8.47 -11.76
CA LYS A 73 -6.75 8.79 -12.48
C LYS A 73 -7.95 8.04 -11.89
N VAL A 74 -7.73 7.26 -10.84
CA VAL A 74 -8.79 6.65 -10.00
C VAL A 74 -9.74 7.76 -9.52
N SER A 75 -11.02 7.61 -9.77
CA SER A 75 -12.03 8.68 -9.78
C SER A 75 -12.27 9.35 -8.41
N ARG A 76 -12.26 10.69 -8.40
CA ARG A 76 -13.48 11.44 -8.04
C ARG A 76 -14.15 11.77 -9.37
N SER A 77 -15.47 11.58 -9.46
CA SER A 77 -16.26 11.96 -10.64
C SER A 77 -16.06 13.46 -10.92
N ALA A 78 -15.71 13.83 -12.14
CA ALA A 78 -15.67 15.22 -12.58
C ALA A 78 -16.02 15.26 -14.07
N ALA A 79 -16.83 16.23 -14.48
CA ALA A 79 -17.43 16.30 -15.82
C ALA A 79 -16.39 16.29 -16.96
N ASN A 80 -15.19 16.84 -16.72
CA ASN A 80 -14.12 16.94 -17.72
C ASN A 80 -12.99 15.91 -17.56
N LYS A 81 -13.18 14.87 -16.73
CA LYS A 81 -12.14 13.86 -16.49
C LYS A 81 -12.20 12.78 -17.56
N GLN A 82 -11.10 12.60 -18.30
CA GLN A 82 -10.93 11.45 -19.20
C GLN A 82 -11.22 10.15 -18.45
N THR A 83 -11.97 9.24 -19.07
CA THR A 83 -12.27 7.92 -18.53
C THR A 83 -11.27 6.88 -19.02
N LYS A 84 -11.20 5.74 -18.33
CA LYS A 84 -10.37 4.60 -18.76
C LYS A 84 -10.74 4.11 -20.17
N ARG A 85 -11.99 4.31 -20.59
CA ARG A 85 -12.46 3.95 -21.93
C ARG A 85 -11.87 4.89 -22.99
N ASP A 86 -11.75 6.17 -22.68
CA ASP A 86 -11.19 7.20 -23.56
C ASP A 86 -9.68 6.98 -23.77
N SER A 87 -8.97 6.64 -22.69
CA SER A 87 -7.54 6.31 -22.75
C SER A 87 -7.23 5.02 -23.51
N LYS A 88 -8.19 4.09 -23.59
CA LYS A 88 -8.06 2.86 -24.39
C LYS A 88 -8.35 3.09 -25.87
N LYS A 89 -9.16 4.09 -26.21
CA LYS A 89 -9.58 4.33 -27.59
C LYS A 89 -8.59 5.23 -28.35
N GLY A 90 -7.71 5.93 -27.64
CA GLY A 90 -6.53 6.62 -28.17
C GLY A 90 -6.86 7.75 -29.15
N ASN A 91 -6.61 9.00 -28.76
CA ASN A 91 -6.61 10.11 -29.72
C ASN A 91 -5.44 10.05 -30.72
N ASN A 92 -4.52 9.09 -30.57
CA ASN A 92 -3.52 8.69 -31.55
C ASN A 92 -3.04 7.28 -31.13
N GLY A 93 -3.24 6.27 -31.98
CA GLY A 93 -3.18 4.83 -31.69
C GLY A 93 -1.88 4.23 -31.13
N ASN A 94 -0.96 5.02 -30.55
CA ASN A 94 0.30 4.54 -29.95
C ASN A 94 0.65 5.16 -28.58
N LEU A 95 -0.22 5.98 -27.97
CA LEU A 95 0.04 6.50 -26.63
C LEU A 95 -0.51 5.54 -25.57
N GLY A 96 0.39 4.80 -24.93
CA GLY A 96 0.06 3.93 -23.79
C GLY A 96 -0.77 4.66 -22.74
N VAL A 97 -1.66 3.93 -22.07
CA VAL A 97 -2.56 4.47 -21.04
C VAL A 97 -1.73 5.10 -19.92
N ASP A 98 -1.73 6.43 -19.86
CA ASP A 98 -0.93 7.19 -18.91
C ASP A 98 -1.58 7.27 -17.52
N GLY A 99 -0.82 7.03 -16.45
CA GLY A 99 -1.29 7.05 -15.06
C GLY A 99 -2.01 5.78 -14.60
N ILE A 100 -2.50 5.79 -13.34
CA ILE A 100 -3.14 4.62 -12.71
C ILE A 100 -4.66 4.79 -12.70
N TRP A 101 -5.38 3.88 -13.37
CA TRP A 101 -6.82 3.99 -13.65
C TRP A 101 -7.71 3.07 -12.81
N SER A 102 -7.13 2.14 -12.06
CA SER A 102 -7.88 1.18 -11.24
C SER A 102 -7.51 1.37 -9.78
N SER A 103 -8.52 1.46 -8.90
CA SER A 103 -8.33 1.52 -7.44
C SER A 103 -7.55 0.31 -6.93
N VAL A 104 -7.86 -0.89 -7.45
CA VAL A 104 -7.17 -2.13 -7.08
C VAL A 104 -5.70 -2.09 -7.50
N THR A 105 -5.41 -1.59 -8.70
CA THR A 105 -4.04 -1.46 -9.19
C THR A 105 -3.27 -0.39 -8.41
N PHE A 106 -3.92 0.72 -8.08
CA PHE A 106 -3.35 1.78 -7.26
C PHE A 106 -2.93 1.27 -5.89
N GLU A 107 -3.83 0.60 -5.17
CA GLU A 107 -3.53 0.02 -3.87
C GLU A 107 -2.43 -1.05 -3.94
N ARG A 108 -2.43 -1.86 -5.00
CA ARG A 108 -1.36 -2.85 -5.21
C ARG A 108 0.00 -2.18 -5.42
N TYR A 109 0.10 -1.22 -6.33
CA TYR A 109 1.36 -0.52 -6.60
C TYR A 109 1.84 0.26 -5.38
N LYS A 110 0.93 0.98 -4.70
CA LYS A 110 1.23 1.67 -3.45
C LYS A 110 1.84 0.73 -2.41
N LYS A 111 1.24 -0.45 -2.18
CA LYS A 111 1.79 -1.46 -1.26
C LYS A 111 3.16 -1.95 -1.71
N SER A 112 3.32 -2.29 -2.99
CA SER A 112 4.60 -2.77 -3.54
C SER A 112 5.72 -1.74 -3.40
N CYS A 113 5.45 -0.47 -3.73
CA CYS A 113 6.42 0.61 -3.61
C CYS A 113 6.79 0.88 -2.14
N ARG A 114 5.83 0.80 -1.20
CA ARG A 114 6.15 0.92 0.23
C ARG A 114 7.08 -0.19 0.72
N THR A 115 6.87 -1.43 0.27
CA THR A 115 7.78 -2.54 0.60
C THR A 115 9.19 -2.28 0.04
N PHE A 116 9.29 -1.77 -1.20
CA PHE A 116 10.56 -1.38 -1.79
C PHE A 116 11.25 -0.24 -1.02
N LEU A 117 10.51 0.81 -0.64
CA LEU A 117 11.06 1.92 0.15
C LEU A 117 11.52 1.47 1.53
N LYS A 118 10.78 0.57 2.18
CA LYS A 118 11.20 -0.05 3.44
C LYS A 118 12.52 -0.80 3.25
N PHE A 119 12.64 -1.62 2.22
CA PHE A 119 13.89 -2.30 1.90
C PHE A 119 15.04 -1.30 1.69
N CYS A 120 14.82 -0.23 0.93
CA CYS A 120 15.84 0.80 0.72
C CYS A 120 16.26 1.46 2.03
N PHE A 121 15.30 1.82 2.87
CA PHE A 121 15.56 2.46 4.16
C PHE A 121 16.33 1.56 5.13
N GLU A 122 16.07 0.24 5.10
CA GLU A 122 16.73 -0.72 6.00
C GLU A 122 18.13 -1.14 5.54
N ASN A 123 18.40 -1.09 4.23
CA ASN A 123 19.65 -1.61 3.64
C ASN A 123 20.60 -0.50 3.17
N PHE A 124 20.18 0.77 3.24
CA PHE A 124 20.99 1.90 2.79
C PHE A 124 20.82 3.10 3.74
N ASP A 125 21.92 3.55 4.34
CA ASP A 125 21.94 4.61 5.37
C ASP A 125 21.55 6.02 4.88
N SER A 126 21.45 6.21 3.57
CA SER A 126 21.31 7.52 2.93
C SER A 126 19.88 7.88 2.49
N ILE A 127 18.89 7.04 2.75
CA ILE A 127 17.51 7.27 2.27
C ILE A 127 16.75 8.14 3.28
N ARG A 128 16.56 9.43 2.97
CA ARG A 128 15.68 10.32 3.75
C ARG A 128 14.53 10.88 2.94
N SER A 129 14.71 10.97 1.64
CA SER A 129 13.76 11.51 0.68
C SER A 129 13.60 10.58 -0.51
N LEU A 130 12.53 10.77 -1.29
CA LEU A 130 12.36 10.03 -2.53
C LEU A 130 13.50 10.28 -3.52
N ARG A 131 14.15 11.45 -3.48
CA ARG A 131 15.24 11.79 -4.41
C ARG A 131 16.51 10.97 -4.21
N ASP A 132 16.68 10.41 -3.02
CA ASP A 132 17.87 9.63 -2.64
C ASP A 132 17.85 8.22 -3.23
N ILE A 133 16.72 7.82 -3.82
CA ILE A 133 16.54 6.51 -4.43
C ILE A 133 17.33 6.46 -5.75
N ARG A 134 18.23 5.49 -5.85
CA ARG A 134 19.14 5.29 -6.98
C ARG A 134 18.87 3.97 -7.70
N PRO A 135 19.19 3.84 -9.00
CA PRO A 135 18.99 2.59 -9.75
C PRO A 135 19.65 1.37 -9.11
N LYS A 136 20.83 1.54 -8.49
CA LYS A 136 21.53 0.46 -7.76
C LYS A 136 20.65 -0.21 -6.69
N MET A 137 19.76 0.56 -6.04
CA MET A 137 18.86 0.05 -5.01
C MET A 137 17.75 -0.82 -5.59
N VAL A 138 17.27 -0.51 -6.81
CA VAL A 138 16.32 -1.36 -7.55
C VAL A 138 16.97 -2.71 -7.87
N GLY A 139 18.20 -2.70 -8.37
CA GLY A 139 18.96 -3.93 -8.63
C GLY A 139 19.17 -4.77 -7.37
N ALA A 140 19.57 -4.14 -6.27
CA ALA A 140 19.71 -4.81 -4.97
C ALA A 140 18.39 -5.42 -4.49
N TYR A 141 17.27 -4.71 -4.67
CA TYR A 141 15.96 -5.21 -4.28
C TYR A 141 15.52 -6.41 -5.12
N VAL A 142 15.77 -6.39 -6.43
CA VAL A 142 15.48 -7.56 -7.29
C VAL A 142 16.29 -8.78 -6.85
N ASN A 143 17.55 -8.59 -6.46
CA ASN A 143 18.39 -9.67 -5.94
C ASN A 143 17.89 -10.19 -4.58
N ASP A 144 17.46 -9.32 -3.67
CA ASP A 144 16.82 -9.72 -2.41
C ASP A 144 15.54 -10.53 -2.65
N LEU A 145 14.69 -10.11 -3.60
CA LEU A 145 13.49 -10.88 -3.96
C LEU A 145 13.83 -12.27 -4.54
N LYS A 146 14.92 -12.38 -5.31
CA LYS A 146 15.42 -13.68 -5.78
C LYS A 146 15.93 -14.55 -4.64
N ALA A 147 16.72 -13.97 -3.72
CA ALA A 147 17.24 -14.68 -2.55
C ALA A 147 16.11 -15.20 -1.65
N ARG A 148 14.97 -14.50 -1.60
CA ARG A 148 13.74 -14.93 -0.91
C ARG A 148 12.90 -15.93 -1.70
N ASN A 149 13.40 -16.46 -2.82
CA ASN A 149 12.69 -17.38 -3.71
C ASN A 149 11.32 -16.86 -4.17
N CYS A 150 11.18 -15.54 -4.38
CA CYS A 150 9.94 -14.98 -4.91
C CYS A 150 9.72 -15.45 -6.36
N SER A 151 8.47 -15.76 -6.72
CA SER A 151 8.15 -16.15 -8.11
C SER A 151 8.45 -15.03 -9.11
N ALA A 152 8.79 -15.42 -10.34
CA ALA A 152 9.03 -14.50 -11.45
C ALA A 152 7.90 -13.47 -11.64
N LYS A 153 6.65 -13.90 -11.45
CA LYS A 153 5.46 -13.05 -11.51
C LYS A 153 5.46 -11.98 -10.40
N THR A 154 5.82 -12.37 -9.18
CA THR A 154 5.90 -11.45 -8.04
C THR A 154 7.00 -10.41 -8.28
N ILE A 155 8.20 -10.85 -8.70
CA ILE A 155 9.32 -9.96 -9.01
C ILE A 155 8.93 -8.96 -10.11
N SER A 156 8.35 -9.45 -11.20
CA SER A 156 7.84 -8.61 -12.29
C SER A 156 6.81 -7.59 -11.80
N ALA A 157 5.87 -8.00 -10.94
CA ALA A 157 4.87 -7.09 -10.39
C ALA A 157 5.48 -5.98 -9.51
N TYR A 158 6.52 -6.29 -8.73
CA TYR A 158 7.26 -5.28 -7.97
C TYR A 158 8.01 -4.31 -8.88
N VAL A 159 8.74 -4.82 -9.88
CA VAL A 159 9.49 -3.97 -10.83
C VAL A 159 8.55 -3.03 -11.60
N SER A 160 7.42 -3.53 -12.09
CA SER A 160 6.41 -2.68 -12.76
C SER A 160 5.80 -1.63 -11.82
N ALA A 161 5.63 -1.94 -10.53
CA ALA A 161 5.16 -0.96 -9.55
C ALA A 161 6.20 0.16 -9.32
N ILE A 162 7.47 -0.21 -9.19
CA ILE A 162 8.60 0.74 -9.03
C ILE A 162 8.73 1.62 -10.27
N GLU A 163 8.58 1.05 -11.47
CA GLU A 163 8.56 1.80 -12.73
C GLU A 163 7.43 2.84 -12.75
N LYS A 164 6.22 2.46 -12.35
CA LYS A 164 5.09 3.38 -12.27
C LYS A 164 5.26 4.45 -11.18
N MET A 165 5.93 4.12 -10.09
CA MET A 165 6.36 5.11 -9.10
C MET A 165 7.36 6.09 -9.72
N ALA A 166 8.35 5.60 -10.47
CA ALA A 166 9.36 6.42 -11.12
C ALA A 166 8.74 7.41 -12.12
N GLU A 167 7.86 6.92 -13.00
CA GLU A 167 7.07 7.76 -13.92
C GLU A 167 6.28 8.86 -13.17
N SER A 168 5.63 8.46 -12.07
CA SER A 168 4.86 9.38 -11.23
C SER A 168 5.76 10.44 -10.58
N SER A 169 6.92 10.03 -10.07
CA SER A 169 7.90 10.94 -9.46
C SER A 169 8.48 11.94 -10.45
N VAL A 170 8.75 11.51 -11.69
CA VAL A 170 9.24 12.40 -12.75
C VAL A 170 8.22 13.51 -13.03
N LYS A 171 6.94 13.17 -13.13
CA LYS A 171 5.86 14.15 -13.29
C LYS A 171 5.69 15.09 -12.11
N ALA A 172 5.98 14.61 -10.90
CA ALA A 172 6.01 15.43 -9.70
C ALA A 172 7.29 16.29 -9.58
N GLY A 173 8.21 16.24 -10.56
CA GLY A 173 9.41 17.07 -10.63
C GLY A 173 10.71 16.40 -10.20
N ILE A 174 10.70 15.12 -9.83
CA ILE A 174 11.92 14.35 -9.47
C ILE A 174 12.52 13.74 -10.74
N LYS A 175 13.28 14.56 -11.48
CA LYS A 175 13.88 14.15 -12.77
C LYS A 175 14.84 12.96 -12.66
N SER A 176 15.50 12.78 -11.51
CA SER A 176 16.42 11.66 -11.26
C SER A 176 15.74 10.28 -11.39
N HIS A 177 14.41 10.22 -11.27
CA HIS A 177 13.67 8.96 -11.38
C HIS A 177 13.45 8.49 -12.82
N ALA A 178 13.74 9.30 -13.85
CA ALA A 178 13.51 8.92 -15.25
C ALA A 178 14.28 7.65 -15.66
N GLY A 179 15.48 7.46 -15.09
CA GLY A 179 16.32 6.28 -15.30
C GLY A 179 16.31 5.29 -14.14
N LEU A 180 15.34 5.38 -13.21
CA LEU A 180 15.36 4.56 -12.00
C LEU A 180 15.22 3.07 -12.31
N VAL A 181 14.35 2.72 -13.26
CA VAL A 181 14.22 1.36 -13.80
C VAL A 181 14.81 1.35 -15.21
N ASN A 182 15.94 0.66 -15.39
CA ASN A 182 16.66 0.54 -16.66
C ASN A 182 16.46 -0.85 -17.29
N SER A 183 16.98 -1.05 -18.51
CA SER A 183 16.93 -2.34 -19.22
C SER A 183 17.57 -3.47 -18.42
N LYS A 184 18.70 -3.22 -17.75
CA LYS A 184 19.39 -4.22 -16.92
C LYS A 184 18.48 -4.76 -15.81
N HIS A 185 17.70 -3.91 -15.15
CA HIS A 185 16.75 -4.36 -14.12
C HIS A 185 15.64 -5.23 -14.69
N ARG A 186 15.22 -5.01 -15.94
CA ARG A 186 14.24 -5.86 -16.62
C ARG A 186 14.83 -7.22 -16.98
N GLU A 187 16.08 -7.26 -17.44
CA GLU A 187 16.82 -8.50 -17.72
C GLU A 187 17.07 -9.33 -16.45
N MET A 188 17.21 -8.67 -15.30
CA MET A 188 17.31 -9.37 -14.01
C MET A 188 16.02 -10.11 -13.64
N VAL A 189 14.85 -9.73 -14.17
CA VAL A 189 13.58 -10.40 -13.83
C VAL A 189 13.51 -11.74 -14.56
N PRO A 190 13.36 -12.88 -13.86
CA PRO A 190 13.22 -14.16 -14.53
C PRO A 190 12.01 -14.15 -15.46
N THR A 191 12.17 -14.71 -16.66
CA THR A 191 11.05 -14.81 -17.61
C THR A 191 10.10 -15.89 -17.14
N ALA A 192 8.95 -15.50 -16.59
CA ALA A 192 7.92 -16.45 -16.17
C ALA A 192 7.44 -17.26 -17.39
N ARG A 193 7.67 -18.59 -17.39
CA ARG A 193 7.26 -19.46 -18.50
C ARG A 193 5.73 -19.52 -18.57
N LYS A 194 5.16 -19.65 -19.79
CA LYS A 194 3.70 -19.80 -19.96
C LYS A 194 3.15 -21.00 -19.17
N ALA A 195 3.94 -22.07 -19.01
CA ALA A 195 3.59 -23.25 -18.24
C ALA A 195 3.28 -22.92 -16.77
N GLU A 196 4.11 -22.09 -16.11
CA GLU A 196 3.92 -21.64 -14.72
C GLU A 196 2.72 -20.69 -14.54
N ARG A 197 2.23 -20.08 -15.63
CA ARG A 197 1.10 -19.13 -15.59
C ARG A 197 -0.26 -19.81 -15.67
N ARG A 198 -0.34 -21.03 -16.21
CA ARG A 198 -1.61 -21.76 -16.33
C ARG A 198 -1.87 -22.54 -15.03
N ARG A 199 -2.98 -22.24 -14.36
CA ARG A 199 -3.50 -23.08 -13.27
C ARG A 199 -3.73 -24.50 -13.81
N GLY A 200 -3.31 -25.53 -13.07
CA GLY A 200 -3.54 -26.94 -13.44
C GLY A 200 -2.55 -27.57 -14.44
N ARG A 201 -1.41 -26.94 -14.73
CA ARG A 201 -0.22 -27.62 -15.30
C ARG A 201 0.97 -27.36 -14.39
N GLU A 202 1.90 -28.31 -14.35
CA GLU A 202 3.05 -28.41 -13.44
C GLU A 202 3.41 -27.09 -12.72
N GLY A 203 3.18 -27.07 -11.40
CA GLY A 203 3.51 -25.94 -10.52
C GLY A 203 2.45 -24.83 -10.40
N GLY A 204 1.37 -24.83 -11.18
CA GLY A 204 0.31 -23.83 -11.09
C GLY A 204 -0.77 -24.14 -10.04
N THR A 205 -0.80 -23.41 -8.93
CA THR A 205 -1.84 -23.54 -7.89
C THR A 205 -3.26 -23.27 -8.43
N GLY A 206 -4.04 -24.34 -8.54
CA GLY A 206 -5.46 -24.34 -8.90
C GLY A 206 -5.94 -25.73 -9.32
N TYR A 207 -7.22 -26.01 -9.12
CA TYR A 207 -7.80 -27.32 -9.45
C TYR A 207 -7.99 -27.48 -10.97
N SER A 208 -7.49 -28.58 -11.51
CA SER A 208 -7.85 -29.11 -12.82
C SER A 208 -9.35 -29.42 -12.90
N LEU A 209 -9.90 -29.57 -14.11
CA LEU A 209 -11.31 -29.95 -14.29
C LEU A 209 -11.67 -31.23 -13.54
N ARG A 210 -10.74 -32.20 -13.50
CA ARG A 210 -10.90 -33.46 -12.77
C ARG A 210 -10.90 -33.25 -11.26
N GLU A 211 -10.00 -32.42 -10.74
CA GLU A 211 -9.97 -32.07 -9.31
C GLU A 211 -11.20 -31.25 -8.90
N ALA A 212 -11.67 -30.33 -9.75
CA ALA A 212 -12.89 -29.59 -9.53
C ALA A 212 -14.12 -30.52 -9.50
N GLN A 213 -14.19 -31.49 -10.41
CA GLN A 213 -15.23 -32.52 -10.41
C GLN A 213 -15.16 -33.41 -9.16
N VAL A 214 -13.96 -33.76 -8.68
CA VAL A 214 -13.77 -34.51 -7.43
C VAL A 214 -14.24 -33.69 -6.22
N ILE A 215 -13.90 -32.40 -6.16
CA ILE A 215 -14.35 -31.49 -5.10
C ILE A 215 -15.86 -31.34 -5.11
N ILE A 216 -16.47 -31.15 -6.29
CA ILE A 216 -17.93 -31.06 -6.43
C ILE A 216 -18.59 -32.38 -5.99
N LYS A 217 -18.03 -33.53 -6.38
CA LYS A 217 -18.55 -34.86 -6.00
C LYS A 217 -18.42 -35.12 -4.50
N GLN A 218 -17.33 -34.68 -3.87
CA GLN A 218 -17.16 -34.78 -2.41
C GLN A 218 -18.04 -33.80 -1.65
N ALA A 219 -18.14 -32.55 -2.11
CA ALA A 219 -19.05 -31.57 -1.54
C ALA A 219 -20.51 -32.05 -1.63
N GLY A 220 -20.91 -32.65 -2.74
CA GLY A 220 -22.24 -33.25 -2.90
C GLY A 220 -22.53 -34.42 -1.94
N LYS A 221 -21.52 -35.13 -1.43
CA LYS A 221 -21.70 -36.18 -0.40
C LYS A 221 -21.86 -35.63 1.01
N HIS A 222 -21.27 -34.46 1.29
CA HIS A 222 -21.25 -33.86 2.63
C HIS A 222 -22.31 -32.77 2.82
N TYR A 223 -22.79 -32.18 1.73
CA TYR A 223 -23.76 -31.09 1.73
C TYR A 223 -25.01 -31.42 0.90
N SER A 224 -25.29 -32.70 0.66
CA SER A 224 -26.61 -33.11 0.17
C SER A 224 -27.65 -32.72 1.23
N ILE A 225 -28.52 -31.78 0.86
CA ILE A 225 -29.80 -31.52 1.51
C ILE A 225 -30.70 -32.74 1.29
#